data_AF-A0A0Q7U267-F1
#
_entry.id   AF-A0A0Q7U267-F1
#
_cell.length_a   1.000
_cell.length_b   1.000
_cell.length_c   1.000
_cell.angle_alpha   90.00
_cell.angle_beta   90.00
_cell.angle_gamma   90.00
#
_symmetry.space_group_name_H-M   'P 1'
#
loop_
_entity.id
_entity.type
_entity.pdbx_description
1 polymer ?
#
loop_
_entity_poly.entity_id
_entity_poly.type
_entity_poly.pdbx_seq_one_letter_code
_entity_poly.pdbx_strand_id
1 'polypeptide(L)'
;MPQILGLLAALTCPLVMFVALFLVIRTPGLKWRIAWAVLCFVGVGAFWMRASDGMWGFVPAAINLLGPGQQPGFYKATFPIGALASIFVCLSVRRAQAAAAKRRQETD
;
A
#
# COMPACT_ATOMS: atom_id res chain seq x y z
N MET A 1 -10.70 15.24 -19.74
CA MET A 1 -10.64 13.88 -19.18
C MET A 1 -9.34 13.49 -18.45
N PRO A 2 -8.19 14.21 -18.49
CA PRO A 2 -7.01 13.81 -17.68
C PRO A 2 -7.28 13.86 -16.15
N GLN A 3 -8.27 14.65 -15.73
CA GLN A 3 -8.68 14.81 -14.34
C GLN A 3 -9.11 13.51 -13.66
N ILE A 4 -9.73 12.60 -14.42
CA ILE A 4 -10.20 11.31 -13.91
C ILE A 4 -9.02 10.44 -13.49
N LEU A 5 -7.92 10.45 -14.26
CA LEU A 5 -6.74 9.65 -13.96
C LEU A 5 -6.05 10.11 -12.68
N GLY A 6 -5.95 11.42 -12.44
CA GLY A 6 -5.38 11.94 -11.20
C GLY A 6 -6.25 11.66 -9.98
N LEU A 7 -7.57 11.70 -10.13
CA LEU A 7 -8.52 11.30 -9.09
C LEU A 7 -8.41 9.81 -8.78
N LEU A 8 -8.37 8.95 -9.80
CA LEU A 8 -8.20 7.51 -9.63
C LEU A 8 -6.88 7.19 -8.93
N ALA A 9 -5.77 7.83 -9.33
CA ALA A 9 -4.48 7.65 -8.66
C ALA A 9 -4.51 8.11 -7.19
N ALA A 10 -5.14 9.26 -6.92
CA ALA A 10 -5.27 9.81 -5.56
C ALA A 10 -6.16 8.95 -4.65
N LEU A 11 -7.16 8.25 -5.19
CA LEU A 11 -8.05 7.34 -4.44
C LEU A 11 -7.49 5.92 -4.29
N THR A 12 -6.91 5.36 -5.34
CA THR A 12 -6.38 3.99 -5.32
C THR A 12 -5.21 3.84 -4.37
N CYS A 13 -4.34 4.85 -4.28
CA CYS A 13 -3.21 4.86 -3.37
C CYS A 13 -3.61 4.60 -1.90
N PRO A 14 -4.45 5.43 -1.24
CA PRO A 14 -4.84 5.19 0.14
C PRO A 14 -5.66 3.90 0.31
N LEU A 15 -6.50 3.52 -0.65
CA LEU A 15 -7.24 2.26 -0.60
C LEU A 15 -6.30 1.05 -0.48
N VAL A 16 -5.24 1.00 -1.28
CA VAL A 16 -4.23 -0.08 -1.21
C VAL A 16 -3.53 -0.09 0.16
N MET A 17 -3.19 1.08 0.70
CA MET A 17 -2.57 1.19 2.02
C MET A 17 -3.48 0.64 3.14
N PHE A 18 -4.77 0.99 3.12
CA PHE A 18 -5.75 0.49 4.10
C PHE A 18 -6.01 -1.01 3.97
N VAL A 19 -6.09 -1.54 2.74
CA VAL A 19 -6.22 -2.98 2.51
C VAL A 19 -5.00 -3.73 3.08
N ALA A 20 -3.79 -3.21 2.84
CA ALA A 20 -2.57 -3.80 3.40
C ALA A 20 -2.58 -3.78 4.93
N LEU A 21 -2.95 -2.64 5.54
CA LEU A 21 -3.07 -2.53 6.99
C LEU A 21 -4.09 -3.53 7.55
N PHE A 22 -5.26 -3.67 6.91
CA PHE A 22 -6.26 -4.63 7.31
C PHE A 22 -5.70 -6.06 7.30
N LEU A 23 -4.97 -6.45 6.25
CA LEU A 23 -4.34 -7.76 6.17
C LEU A 23 -3.28 -7.96 7.26
N VAL A 24 -2.46 -6.95 7.55
CA VAL A 24 -1.44 -7.00 8.61
C VAL A 24 -2.09 -7.22 9.98
N ILE A 25 -3.15 -6.48 10.30
CA ILE A 25 -3.89 -6.60 11.56
C ILE A 25 -4.54 -7.99 11.67
N ARG A 26 -5.10 -8.49 10.57
CA ARG A 26 -5.83 -9.76 10.50
C ARG A 26 -4.96 -11.00 10.32
N THR A 27 -3.64 -10.88 10.17
CA THR A 27 -2.77 -12.06 9.95
C THR A 27 -2.19 -12.56 11.28
N PRO A 28 -2.72 -13.65 11.86
CA PRO A 28 -2.18 -14.24 13.09
C PRO A 28 -0.76 -14.79 12.83
N GLY A 29 0.12 -14.69 13.83
CA GLY A 29 1.50 -15.18 13.72
C GLY A 29 2.46 -14.31 12.90
N LEU A 30 2.01 -13.15 12.40
CA LEU A 30 2.90 -12.18 11.75
C LEU A 30 3.86 -11.54 12.77
N LYS A 31 5.15 -11.87 12.68
CA LYS A 31 6.21 -11.24 13.47
C LYS A 31 6.37 -9.77 13.05
N TRP A 32 6.70 -8.89 13.99
CA TRP A 32 6.88 -7.45 13.75
C TRP A 32 5.64 -6.74 13.18
N ARG A 33 4.43 -7.18 13.56
CA ARG A 33 3.16 -6.66 13.04
C ARG A 33 3.07 -5.13 13.06
N ILE A 34 3.54 -4.49 14.13
CA ILE A 34 3.51 -3.02 14.26
C ILE A 34 4.40 -2.36 13.20
N ALA A 35 5.60 -2.90 12.95
CA ALA A 35 6.50 -2.39 11.91
C ALA A 35 5.85 -2.52 10.53
N TRP A 36 5.22 -3.66 10.22
CA TRP A 36 4.48 -3.85 8.97
C TRP A 36 3.27 -2.92 8.84
N ALA A 37 2.59 -2.62 9.95
CA ALA A 37 1.45 -1.70 9.97
C ALA A 37 1.88 -0.27 9.64
N VAL A 38 3.00 0.19 10.22
CA VAL A 38 3.60 1.50 9.88
C VAL A 38 4.06 1.50 8.42
N LEU A 39 4.70 0.41 7.97
CA LEU A 39 5.22 0.29 6.62
C LEU A 39 4.11 0.38 5.55
N CYS A 40 2.88 -0.05 5.84
CA CYS A 40 1.75 0.10 4.91
C CYS A 40 1.53 1.53 4.41
N PHE A 41 1.97 2.53 5.16
CA PHE A 41 1.81 3.94 4.83
C PHE A 41 3.04 4.59 4.19
N VAL A 42 4.06 3.80 3.88
CA VAL A 42 5.27 4.27 3.20
C VAL A 42 5.08 4.16 1.69
N GLY A 43 5.12 5.32 1.02
CA GLY A 43 5.09 5.45 -0.42
C GLY A 43 6.41 5.93 -1.00
N VAL A 44 6.72 5.50 -2.22
CA VAL A 44 7.89 5.94 -2.98
C VAL A 44 7.44 6.66 -4.24
N GLY A 45 8.13 7.74 -4.57
CA GLY A 45 7.77 8.65 -5.65
C GLY A 45 6.56 9.51 -5.29
N ALA A 46 6.43 10.67 -5.94
CA ALA A 46 5.26 11.52 -5.83
C ALA A 46 4.78 11.90 -7.22
N PHE A 47 3.62 11.40 -7.60
CA PHE A 47 2.86 11.91 -8.74
C PHE A 47 2.00 13.07 -8.28
N TRP A 48 1.96 14.11 -9.10
CA TRP A 48 1.01 15.18 -8.93
C TRP A 48 0.39 15.54 -10.28
N MET A 49 -0.87 15.94 -10.24
CA MET A 49 -1.56 16.55 -11.37
C MET A 49 -2.23 17.82 -10.88
N ARG A 50 -1.99 18.93 -11.56
CA ARG A 50 -2.65 20.19 -11.26
C ARG A 50 -4.09 20.16 -11.77
N ALA A 51 -5.03 20.53 -10.91
CA ALA A 51 -6.46 20.43 -11.20
C ALA A 51 -6.94 21.44 -12.26
N SER A 52 -6.25 22.59 -12.39
CA SER A 52 -6.66 23.69 -13.27
C SER A 52 -6.41 23.41 -14.76
N ASP A 53 -5.26 22.82 -15.09
CA ASP A 53 -4.78 22.64 -16.46
C ASP A 53 -4.49 21.16 -16.81
N GLY A 54 -4.54 20.26 -15.82
CA GLY A 54 -4.25 18.84 -16.01
C GLY A 54 -2.78 18.52 -16.21
N MET A 55 -1.87 19.46 -15.91
CA MET A 55 -0.43 19.25 -16.00
C MET A 55 0.04 18.20 -14.98
N TRP A 56 0.83 17.24 -15.45
CA TRP A 56 1.39 16.17 -14.63
C TRP A 56 2.84 16.43 -14.28
N GLY A 57 3.25 15.97 -13.11
CA GLY A 57 4.64 15.85 -12.73
C GLY A 57 4.88 14.63 -11.87
N PHE A 58 6.13 14.18 -11.88
CA PHE A 58 6.59 13.03 -11.10
C PHE A 58 7.92 13.37 -10.42
N VAL A 59 8.01 13.08 -9.14
CA VAL A 59 9.23 13.22 -8.33
C VAL A 59 9.66 11.82 -7.88
N PRO A 60 10.62 11.17 -8.56
CA PRO A 60 10.98 9.77 -8.29
C PRO A 60 11.55 9.53 -6.89
N ALA A 61 12.40 10.45 -6.41
CA ALA A 61 13.12 10.30 -5.14
C ALA A 61 12.31 10.72 -3.90
N ALA A 62 11.02 11.02 -4.05
CA ALA A 62 10.18 11.40 -2.92
C ALA A 62 9.83 10.18 -2.07
N ILE A 63 10.12 10.24 -0.77
CA ILE A 63 9.63 9.26 0.20
C ILE A 63 8.51 9.91 0.98
N ASN A 64 7.33 9.28 0.95
CA ASN A 64 6.13 9.81 1.56
C ASN A 64 5.71 8.92 2.73
N LEU A 65 5.69 9.48 3.94
CA LEU A 65 5.11 8.86 5.11
C LEU A 65 3.66 9.31 5.24
N LEU A 66 2.71 8.37 5.36
CA LEU A 66 1.27 8.64 5.43
C LEU A 66 0.68 9.21 4.11
N GLY A 67 1.26 8.81 2.98
CA GLY A 67 0.82 9.25 1.65
C GLY A 67 1.39 10.62 1.25
N PRO A 68 1.10 11.10 0.02
CA PRO A 68 1.80 12.24 -0.60
C PRO A 68 1.36 13.63 -0.09
N GLY A 69 0.68 13.67 1.06
CA GLY A 69 0.04 14.87 1.60
C GLY A 69 -1.14 15.39 0.78
N GLN A 70 -1.89 16.34 1.34
CA GLN A 70 -2.96 17.05 0.64
C GLN A 70 -2.48 18.46 0.29
N GLN A 71 -2.68 18.90 -0.95
CA GLN A 71 -2.39 20.27 -1.37
C GLN A 71 -3.55 20.78 -2.25
N PRO A 72 -4.19 21.91 -1.90
CA PRO A 72 -5.28 22.48 -2.70
C PRO A 72 -4.85 22.70 -4.16
N GLY A 73 -5.72 22.30 -5.10
CA GLY A 73 -5.46 22.44 -6.53
C GLY A 73 -4.55 21.36 -7.14
N PHE A 74 -4.12 20.35 -6.36
CA PHE A 74 -3.31 19.24 -6.86
C PHE A 74 -3.89 17.88 -6.44
N TYR A 75 -4.04 16.98 -7.41
CA TYR A 75 -4.24 15.57 -7.15
C TYR A 75 -2.88 14.90 -6.97
N LYS A 76 -2.66 14.24 -5.85
CA LYS A 76 -1.38 13.61 -5.53
C LYS A 76 -1.52 12.11 -5.29
N ALA A 77 -0.54 11.35 -5.76
CA ALA A 77 -0.44 9.91 -5.55
C ALA A 77 1.01 9.50 -5.33
N THR A 78 1.24 8.35 -4.70
CA THR A 78 2.57 7.74 -4.51
C THR A 78 2.48 6.26 -4.83
N PHE A 79 3.60 5.60 -5.12
CA PHE A 79 3.60 4.14 -5.21
C PHE A 79 3.59 3.56 -3.80
N PRO A 80 2.55 2.79 -3.39
CA PRO A 80 2.41 2.28 -2.03
C PRO A 80 3.31 1.05 -1.79
N ILE A 81 4.63 1.20 -1.98
CA ILE A 81 5.61 0.11 -1.92
C ILE A 81 5.55 -0.64 -0.59
N GLY A 82 5.44 0.09 0.53
CA GLY A 82 5.35 -0.54 1.83
C GLY A 82 4.06 -1.34 2.02
N ALA A 83 2.95 -0.89 1.44
CA ALA A 83 1.69 -1.63 1.42
C ALA A 83 1.80 -2.94 0.61
N LEU A 84 2.42 -2.88 -0.57
CA LEU A 84 2.65 -4.06 -1.42
C LEU A 84 3.54 -5.09 -0.71
N ALA A 85 4.62 -4.64 -0.06
CA ALA A 85 5.49 -5.51 0.72
C ALA A 85 4.73 -6.17 1.89
N SER A 86 3.94 -5.41 2.64
CA SER A 86 3.11 -5.92 3.74
C SER A 86 2.09 -6.95 3.26
N ILE A 87 1.42 -6.72 2.12
CA ILE A 87 0.50 -7.68 1.49
C ILE A 87 1.24 -8.99 1.18
N PHE A 88 2.39 -8.91 0.51
CA PHE A 88 3.19 -10.06 0.12
C PHE A 88 3.60 -10.92 1.33
N VAL A 89 4.05 -10.29 2.41
CA VAL A 89 4.43 -11.01 3.64
C VAL A 89 3.21 -11.66 4.29
N CYS A 90 2.07 -10.96 4.37
CA CYS A 90 0.84 -11.53 4.92
C CYS A 90 0.40 -12.79 4.16
N LEU A 91 0.43 -12.74 2.82
CA LEU A 91 0.11 -13.89 1.98
C LEU A 91 1.08 -15.06 2.19
N SER A 92 2.37 -14.76 2.34
CA SER A 92 3.41 -15.76 2.60
C SER A 92 3.21 -16.48 3.94
N VAL A 93 2.88 -15.73 5.01
CA VAL A 93 2.59 -16.31 6.33
C VAL A 93 1.35 -17.20 6.28
N ARG A 94 0.27 -16.75 5.63
CA ARG A 94 -0.96 -17.55 5.48
C ARG A 94 -0.71 -18.85 4.71
N ARG A 95 0.09 -18.79 3.65
CA ARG A 95 0.49 -19.98 2.88
C ARG A 95 1.30 -20.97 3.71
N ALA A 96 2.26 -20.47 4.49
CA ALA A 96 3.07 -21.32 5.37
C ALA A 96 2.22 -22.01 6.45
N GLN A 97 1.26 -21.30 7.04
CA GLN A 97 0.33 -21.87 8.02
C GLN A 97 -0.57 -22.95 7.40
N ALA A 98 -1.12 -22.69 6.21
CA ALA A 98 -1.95 -23.67 5.50
C ALA A 98 -1.14 -24.94 5.13
N ALA A 99 0.11 -24.79 4.69
CA ALA A 99 0.99 -25.92 4.40
C ALA A 99 1.33 -26.74 5.66
N ALA A 100 1.59 -26.07 6.78
CA ALA A 100 1.86 -26.74 8.06
C ALA A 100 0.63 -27.51 8.58
N ALA A 101 -0.58 -26.95 8.40
CA ALA A 101 -1.82 -27.63 8.78
C ALA A 101 -2.05 -28.92 7.98
N LYS A 102 -1.80 -28.89 6.66
CA LYS A 102 -1.89 -30.09 5.80
C LYS A 102 -0.93 -31.20 6.23
N ARG A 103 0.33 -30.86 6.51
CA ARG A 103 1.33 -31.85 6.96
C ARG A 103 0.95 -32.55 8.26
N ARG A 104 0.27 -31.85 9.18
CA ARG A 104 -0.22 -32.45 10.43
C ARG A 104 -1.30 -33.50 10.14
N GLN A 105 -2.23 -33.20 9.24
CA GLN A 105 -3.29 -34.14 8.83
C GLN A 105 -2.76 -35.38 8.09
N GLU A 106 -1.59 -35.31 7.45
CA GLU A 106 -0.95 -36.46 6.79
C GLU A 106 -0.15 -37.34 7.75
N THR A 107 0.14 -36.87 8.97
CA THR A 107 0.91 -37.60 9.97
C THR A 107 0.01 -38.31 11.00
N ASP A 108 -1.26 -37.92 11.08
CA ASP A 108 -2.31 -38.52 11.93
C ASP A 108 -3.08 -39.62 11.16
#